data_AF-A0A316P630-F1
#
_entry.id   AF-A0A316P630-F1
#
_cell.length_a   1.000
_cell.length_b   1.000
_cell.length_c   1.000
_cell.angle_alpha   90.00
_cell.angle_beta   90.00
_cell.angle_gamma   90.00
#
_symmetry.space_group_name_H-M   'P 1'
#
loop_
_entity.id
_entity.type
_entity.pdbx_description
1 polymer ?
#
loop_
_entity_poly.entity_id
_entity_poly.type
_entity_poly.pdbx_seq_one_letter_code
_entity_poly.pdbx_strand_id
1 'polypeptide(L)'
;MAVMLSVLCYIAACCFPDYLTENLSRENAIGGWWSLLWGWLAVFVGGKYGFYFLAWYANVTYVLSIICFLNNKYRRFYCCAILTIALGCLFSFCPKIIVDEAMHTDDFVLAEGYYLWIASFAVLMIGGAICHLTRRKS
;
A
#
# COMPACT_ATOMS: atom_id res chain seq x y z
N MET A 1 11.91 -9.50 -14.35
CA MET A 1 12.66 -8.44 -13.66
C MET A 1 11.74 -7.43 -12.97
N ALA A 2 10.78 -6.82 -13.66
CA ALA A 2 9.84 -5.84 -13.09
C ALA A 2 9.07 -6.32 -11.82
N VAL A 3 8.45 -7.50 -11.88
CA VAL A 3 7.72 -8.06 -10.72
C VAL A 3 8.64 -8.26 -9.52
N MET A 4 9.85 -8.77 -9.75
CA MET A 4 10.82 -8.99 -8.68
C MET A 4 11.25 -7.68 -8.03
N LEU A 5 11.55 -6.64 -8.83
CA LEU A 5 11.88 -5.31 -8.31
C LEU A 5 10.74 -4.72 -7.49
N SER A 6 9.51 -4.81 -8.00
CA SER A 6 8.31 -4.39 -7.27
C SER A 6 8.19 -5.09 -5.92
N VAL A 7 8.34 -6.41 -5.88
CA VAL A 7 8.26 -7.20 -4.64
C VAL A 7 9.37 -6.82 -3.67
N LEU A 8 10.59 -6.58 -4.15
CA LEU A 8 11.69 -6.10 -3.30
C LEU A 8 11.40 -4.71 -2.71
N CYS A 9 10.88 -3.77 -3.50
CA CYS A 9 10.45 -2.46 -3.01
C CYS A 9 9.34 -2.59 -1.95
N TYR A 10 8.39 -3.49 -2.17
CA TYR A 10 7.30 -3.76 -1.22
C TYR A 10 7.82 -4.34 0.10
N ILE A 11 8.72 -5.33 0.04
CA ILE A 11 9.34 -5.91 1.25
C ILE A 11 10.17 -4.86 1.98
N ALA A 12 10.92 -4.03 1.25
CA ALA A 12 11.66 -2.92 1.84
C ALA A 12 10.72 -1.93 2.53
N ALA A 13 9.58 -1.59 1.92
CA ALA A 13 8.58 -0.72 2.52
C ALA A 13 8.11 -1.22 3.89
N CYS A 14 7.94 -2.53 4.06
CA CYS A 14 7.53 -3.12 5.33
C CYS A 14 8.57 -2.97 6.45
N CYS A 15 9.84 -2.72 6.12
CA CYS A 15 10.92 -2.49 7.08
C CYS A 15 10.97 -1.04 7.61
N PHE A 16 10.17 -0.12 7.05
CA PHE A 16 10.10 1.27 7.46
C PHE A 16 8.69 1.61 7.99
N PRO A 17 8.55 2.64 8.83
CA PRO A 17 7.23 3.14 9.21
C PRO A 17 6.52 3.71 7.98
N ASP A 18 5.21 3.50 7.93
CA ASP A 18 4.29 4.02 6.93
C ASP A 18 3.84 5.45 7.27
N TYR A 19 3.66 5.76 8.55
CA TYR A 19 3.41 7.11 9.05
C TYR A 19 4.02 7.33 10.43
N LEU A 20 4.15 8.60 10.81
CA LEU A 20 4.62 9.04 12.13
C LEU A 20 3.59 10.01 12.71
N THR A 21 3.24 9.86 13.98
CA THR A 21 2.43 10.86 14.70
C THR A 21 3.33 11.76 15.54
N GLU A 22 2.85 12.97 15.85
CA GLU A 22 3.64 13.94 16.65
C GLU A 22 4.02 13.40 18.04
N ASN A 23 3.16 12.56 18.62
CA ASN A 23 3.36 12.03 19.96
C ASN A 23 4.16 10.71 20.03
N LEU A 24 4.44 10.07 18.88
CA LEU A 24 5.24 8.84 18.83
C LEU A 24 6.66 9.15 18.31
N SER A 25 7.67 8.95 19.16
CA SER A 25 9.06 8.95 18.70
C SER A 25 9.25 7.90 17.59
N ARG A 26 10.21 8.11 16.69
CA ARG A 26 10.53 7.18 15.59
C ARG A 26 10.81 5.74 16.08
N GLU A 27 11.22 5.61 17.34
CA GLU A 27 11.48 4.34 18.03
C GLU A 27 10.19 3.58 18.41
N ASN A 28 9.07 4.30 18.58
CA ASN A 28 7.74 3.74 18.86
C ASN A 28 6.85 3.71 17.61
N ALA A 29 7.38 4.09 16.46
CA ALA A 29 6.64 4.07 15.21
C ALA A 29 6.25 2.63 14.86
N ILE A 30 4.97 2.46 14.51
CA ILE A 30 4.45 1.19 14.03
C ILE A 30 5.17 0.86 12.72
N GLY A 31 5.88 -0.27 12.69
CA GLY A 31 6.59 -0.71 11.49
C GLY A 31 5.63 -1.17 10.39
N GLY A 32 6.02 -1.01 9.12
CA GLY A 32 5.18 -1.38 7.98
C GLY A 32 4.73 -2.84 7.95
N TRP A 33 5.47 -3.77 8.59
CA TRP A 33 5.01 -5.15 8.81
C TRP A 33 3.76 -5.24 9.67
N TRP A 34 3.65 -4.40 10.70
CA TRP A 34 2.45 -4.34 11.53
C TRP A 34 1.27 -3.81 10.72
N SER A 35 1.46 -2.71 10.00
CA SER A 35 0.42 -2.13 9.13
C SER A 35 -0.02 -3.09 8.02
N LEU A 36 0.88 -3.92 7.50
CA LEU A 36 0.54 -4.98 6.55
C LEU A 36 -0.41 -6.02 7.15
N LEU A 37 -0.13 -6.49 8.37
CA LEU A 37 -0.87 -7.58 9.01
C LEU A 37 -2.19 -7.10 9.63
N TRP A 38 -2.19 -5.87 10.17
CA TRP A 38 -3.26 -5.38 11.04
C TRP A 38 -3.91 -4.09 10.58
N GLY A 39 -3.33 -3.36 9.62
CA GLY A 39 -3.84 -2.06 9.18
C GLY A 39 -5.28 -2.12 8.66
N TRP A 40 -5.70 -3.24 8.08
CA TRP A 40 -7.07 -3.42 7.60
C TRP A 40 -8.13 -3.39 8.72
N LEU A 41 -7.77 -3.73 9.97
CA LEU A 41 -8.69 -3.67 11.10
C LEU A 41 -9.11 -2.23 11.43
N ALA A 42 -8.26 -1.25 11.10
CA ALA A 42 -8.53 0.16 11.32
C ALA A 42 -9.73 0.69 10.51
N VAL A 43 -10.23 -0.07 9.54
CA VAL A 43 -11.52 0.23 8.90
C VAL A 43 -12.68 0.18 9.90
N PHE A 44 -12.63 -0.74 10.88
CA PHE A 44 -13.69 -0.93 11.87
C PHE A 44 -13.49 -0.08 13.12
N VAL A 45 -12.23 0.16 13.52
CA VAL A 45 -11.91 0.89 14.75
C VAL A 45 -11.54 2.36 14.52
N GLY A 46 -11.29 2.78 13.27
CA GLY A 46 -10.88 4.15 12.92
C GLY A 46 -11.98 5.21 12.95
N GLY A 47 -13.17 4.88 13.47
CA GLY A 47 -14.30 5.80 13.57
C GLY A 47 -14.65 6.48 12.24
N LYS A 48 -14.83 7.80 12.26
CA LYS A 48 -15.12 8.61 11.06
C LYS A 48 -13.99 8.59 10.00
N TYR A 49 -12.79 8.16 10.35
CA TYR A 49 -11.65 8.04 9.44
C TYR A 49 -11.41 6.61 8.95
N GLY A 50 -12.21 5.63 9.40
CA GLY A 50 -12.08 4.22 9.02
C GLY A 50 -12.08 3.99 7.51
N PHE A 51 -12.81 4.82 6.74
CA PHE A 51 -12.83 4.76 5.28
C PHE A 51 -11.43 4.85 4.66
N TYR A 52 -10.54 5.70 5.18
CA TYR A 52 -9.20 5.88 4.62
C TYR A 52 -8.31 4.64 4.80
N PHE A 53 -8.61 3.81 5.80
CA PHE A 53 -7.91 2.55 6.07
C PHE A 53 -8.31 1.44 5.09
N LEU A 54 -9.30 1.67 4.20
CA LEU A 54 -9.49 0.80 3.03
C LEU A 54 -8.21 0.73 2.17
N ALA A 55 -7.30 1.69 2.32
CA ALA A 55 -5.98 1.64 1.71
C ALA A 55 -5.24 0.33 1.96
N TRP A 56 -5.38 -0.30 3.13
CA TRP A 56 -4.69 -1.55 3.43
C TRP A 56 -5.18 -2.74 2.61
N TYR A 57 -6.37 -2.66 1.99
CA TYR A 57 -6.82 -3.64 1.00
C TYR A 57 -6.06 -3.53 -0.34
N ALA A 58 -5.24 -2.49 -0.53
CA ALA A 58 -4.26 -2.43 -1.63
C ALA A 58 -3.32 -3.65 -1.60
N ASN A 59 -2.97 -4.18 -0.42
CA ASN A 59 -2.11 -5.36 -0.28
C ASN A 59 -2.71 -6.60 -0.96
N VAL A 60 -4.01 -6.83 -0.77
CA VAL A 60 -4.74 -7.96 -1.40
C VAL A 60 -4.78 -7.78 -2.91
N THR A 61 -5.17 -6.59 -3.37
CA THR A 61 -5.27 -6.30 -4.81
C THR A 61 -3.90 -6.31 -5.50
N TYR A 62 -2.83 -5.95 -4.78
CA TYR A 62 -1.45 -6.03 -5.23
C TYR A 62 -1.05 -7.48 -5.51
N VAL A 63 -1.28 -8.39 -4.56
CA VAL A 63 -1.02 -9.82 -4.74
C VAL A 63 -1.86 -10.39 -5.90
N LEU A 64 -3.15 -10.04 -5.97
CA LEU A 64 -4.01 -10.45 -7.08
C LEU A 64 -3.51 -9.95 -8.44
N SER A 65 -2.96 -8.73 -8.49
CA SER A 65 -2.38 -8.19 -9.71
C SER A 65 -1.16 -8.99 -10.15
N ILE A 66 -0.26 -9.36 -9.23
CA ILE A 66 0.89 -10.24 -9.51
C ILE A 66 0.42 -11.59 -10.05
N ILE A 67 -0.55 -12.24 -9.38
CA ILE A 67 -1.11 -13.52 -9.82
C ILE A 67 -1.70 -13.41 -11.23
N CYS A 68 -2.45 -12.34 -11.52
CA CYS A 68 -3.01 -12.11 -12.84
C CYS A 68 -1.93 -11.91 -13.91
N PHE A 69 -0.86 -11.19 -13.58
CA PHE A 69 0.29 -10.97 -14.47
C PHE A 69 1.00 -12.29 -14.81
N LEU A 70 1.31 -13.10 -13.79
CA LEU A 70 1.98 -14.40 -13.96
C LEU A 70 1.14 -15.38 -14.82
N ASN A 71 -0.18 -15.29 -14.72
CA ASN A 71 -1.12 -16.08 -15.53
C ASN A 71 -1.45 -15.47 -16.90
N ASN A 72 -0.73 -14.43 -17.34
CA ASN A 72 -0.97 -13.70 -18.61
C ASN A 72 -2.39 -13.11 -18.74
N LYS A 73 -3.12 -12.88 -17.65
CA LYS A 73 -4.46 -12.30 -17.63
C LYS A 73 -4.37 -10.77 -17.57
N TYR A 74 -3.79 -10.15 -18.61
CA TYR A 74 -3.42 -8.73 -18.61
C TYR A 74 -4.56 -7.75 -18.31
N ARG A 75 -5.79 -8.00 -18.82
CA ARG A 75 -6.95 -7.14 -18.50
C ARG A 75 -7.22 -7.12 -16.99
N ARG A 76 -7.22 -8.28 -16.34
CA ARG A 76 -7.46 -8.40 -14.88
C ARG A 76 -6.28 -7.81 -14.10
N PHE A 77 -5.06 -8.02 -14.57
CA PHE A 77 -3.86 -7.39 -14.02
C PHE A 77 -4.01 -5.86 -13.95
N TYR A 78 -4.37 -5.19 -15.05
CA TYR A 78 -4.54 -3.73 -15.05
C TYR A 78 -5.65 -3.28 -14.11
N CYS A 79 -6.80 -3.95 -14.11
CA CYS A 79 -7.88 -3.63 -13.17
C CYS A 79 -7.41 -3.71 -11.71
N CYS A 80 -6.71 -4.80 -11.34
CA CYS A 80 -6.18 -4.96 -9.99
C CYS A 80 -5.10 -3.93 -9.67
N ALA A 81 -4.14 -3.68 -10.59
CA ALA A 81 -3.05 -2.74 -10.36
C ALA A 81 -3.55 -1.28 -10.18
N ILE A 82 -4.53 -0.87 -10.98
CA ILE A 82 -5.18 0.45 -10.82
C ILE A 82 -5.89 0.53 -9.48
N LEU A 83 -6.64 -0.51 -9.09
CA LEU A 83 -7.32 -0.58 -7.81
C LEU A 83 -6.33 -0.54 -6.64
N THR A 84 -5.19 -1.23 -6.75
CA THR A 84 -4.11 -1.20 -5.75
C THR A 84 -3.60 0.22 -5.53
N ILE A 85 -3.30 0.95 -6.61
CA ILE A 85 -2.81 2.34 -6.51
C ILE A 85 -3.90 3.24 -5.92
N ALA A 86 -5.14 3.13 -6.41
CA ALA A 86 -6.26 3.94 -5.94
C ALA A 86 -6.52 3.74 -4.44
N LEU A 87 -6.52 2.48 -3.98
CA LEU A 87 -6.63 2.15 -2.55
C LEU A 87 -5.43 2.70 -1.79
N GLY A 88 -4.20 2.45 -2.21
CA GLY A 88 -3.01 2.92 -1.49
C GLY A 88 -2.96 4.44 -1.34
N CYS A 89 -3.31 5.18 -2.40
CA CYS A 89 -3.40 6.64 -2.38
C CYS A 89 -4.54 7.15 -1.49
N LEU A 90 -5.54 6.35 -1.14
CA LEU A 90 -6.61 6.79 -0.27
C LEU A 90 -6.07 7.27 1.08
N PHE A 91 -5.05 6.60 1.62
CA PHE A 91 -4.48 6.94 2.92
C PHE A 91 -3.83 8.33 2.97
N SER A 92 -3.29 8.84 1.85
CA SER A 92 -2.68 10.18 1.84
C SER A 92 -3.69 11.31 2.01
N PHE A 93 -4.98 11.02 1.88
CA PHE A 93 -6.07 11.97 2.12
C PHE A 93 -6.66 11.83 3.53
N CYS A 94 -6.16 10.90 4.34
CA CYS A 94 -6.58 10.77 5.73
C CYS A 94 -6.09 12.01 6.50
N PRO A 95 -6.99 12.77 7.15
CA PRO A 95 -6.59 14.02 7.82
C PRO A 95 -5.95 13.77 9.19
N LYS A 96 -6.41 12.74 9.91
CA LYS A 96 -5.98 12.39 11.27
C LYS A 96 -6.17 10.90 11.51
N ILE A 97 -5.42 10.34 12.45
CA ILE A 97 -5.60 8.94 12.88
C ILE A 97 -6.08 8.87 14.33
N ILE A 98 -6.79 7.81 14.68
CA ILE A 98 -7.16 7.55 16.08
C ILE A 98 -5.98 6.87 16.77
N VAL A 99 -5.60 7.38 17.94
CA VAL A 99 -4.42 6.92 18.69
C VAL A 99 -4.76 6.13 19.94
N ASP A 100 -6.01 6.18 20.42
CA ASP A 100 -6.43 5.46 21.61
C ASP A 100 -7.90 4.99 21.58
N GLU A 101 -8.26 4.22 22.60
CA GLU A 101 -9.60 3.66 22.81
C GLU A 101 -10.64 4.73 23.19
N ALA A 102 -10.19 5.92 23.62
CA ALA A 102 -11.03 7.07 23.93
C ALA A 102 -11.37 7.90 22.68
N MET A 103 -10.97 7.44 21.49
CA MET A 103 -11.21 8.09 20.19
C MET A 103 -10.48 9.43 20.04
N HIS A 104 -9.39 9.65 20.78
CA HIS A 104 -8.52 10.79 20.53
C HIS A 104 -7.82 10.63 19.19
N THR A 105 -7.63 11.76 18.51
CA THR A 105 -7.06 11.81 17.17
C THR A 105 -5.78 12.61 17.17
N ASP A 106 -4.79 12.14 16.43
CA ASP A 106 -3.52 12.84 16.26
C ASP A 106 -3.27 13.17 14.78
N ASP A 107 -2.49 14.23 14.59
CA ASP A 107 -1.94 14.56 13.28
C ASP A 107 -0.77 13.60 12.97
N PHE A 108 -0.57 13.35 11.69
CA PHE A 108 0.47 12.44 11.24
C PHE A 108 1.12 12.92 9.95
N VAL A 109 2.34 12.43 9.71
CA VAL A 109 3.08 12.65 8.48
C VAL A 109 3.38 11.30 7.85
N LEU A 110 3.21 11.21 6.53
CA LEU A 110 3.57 10.01 5.76
C LEU A 110 5.08 9.81 5.82
N ALA A 111 5.50 8.56 6.01
CA ALA A 111 6.90 8.21 6.19
C ALA A 111 7.44 7.39 5.00
N GLU A 112 8.73 7.05 5.06
CA GLU A 112 9.46 6.42 3.95
C GLU A 112 8.82 5.09 3.50
N GLY A 113 8.28 4.32 4.44
CA GLY A 113 7.59 3.06 4.16
C GLY A 113 6.37 3.26 3.27
N TYR A 114 5.58 4.32 3.48
CA TYR A 114 4.43 4.60 2.63
C TYR A 114 4.84 4.94 1.20
N TYR A 115 5.86 5.78 1.02
CA TYR A 115 6.34 6.14 -0.31
C TYR A 115 6.93 4.94 -1.05
N LEU A 116 7.69 4.08 -0.37
CA LEU A 116 8.20 2.83 -0.95
C LEU A 116 7.08 1.86 -1.31
N TRP A 117 6.02 1.80 -0.51
CA TRP A 117 4.85 0.98 -0.75
C TRP A 117 4.10 1.42 -2.01
N ILE A 118 3.82 2.72 -2.16
CA ILE A 118 3.22 3.27 -3.39
C ILE A 118 4.15 3.09 -4.60
N ALA A 119 5.46 3.31 -4.42
CA ALA A 119 6.44 3.11 -5.48
C ALA A 119 6.46 1.66 -5.98
N SER A 120 6.32 0.68 -5.08
CA SER A 120 6.21 -0.73 -5.47
C SER A 120 5.04 -0.97 -6.42
N PHE A 121 3.88 -0.38 -6.14
CA PHE A 121 2.68 -0.52 -6.97
C PHE A 121 2.88 0.09 -8.36
N ALA A 122 3.51 1.27 -8.42
CA ALA A 122 3.85 1.91 -9.68
C ALA A 122 4.84 1.09 -10.51
N VAL A 123 5.89 0.55 -9.87
CA VAL A 123 6.88 -0.33 -10.52
C VAL A 123 6.21 -1.58 -11.10
N LEU A 124 5.28 -2.19 -10.38
CA LEU A 124 4.53 -3.34 -10.89
C LEU A 124 3.70 -2.98 -12.14
N MET A 125 2.95 -1.88 -12.08
CA MET A 125 2.08 -1.46 -13.17
C MET A 125 2.88 -1.10 -14.43
N ILE A 126 3.90 -0.25 -14.29
CA ILE A 126 4.73 0.21 -15.41
C ILE A 126 5.53 -0.96 -15.98
N GLY A 127 6.19 -1.73 -15.12
CA GLY A 127 7.01 -2.86 -15.56
C GLY A 127 6.18 -3.98 -16.17
N GLY A 128 4.98 -4.24 -15.65
CA GLY A 128 4.02 -5.15 -16.25
C GLY A 128 3.53 -4.69 -17.63
N ALA A 129 3.30 -3.39 -17.81
CA ALA A 129 2.94 -2.80 -19.09
C ALA A 129 4.05 -2.96 -20.13
N ILE A 130 5.30 -2.66 -19.77
CA ILE A 130 6.47 -2.83 -20.64
C ILE A 130 6.58 -4.31 -21.08
N CYS A 131 6.51 -5.25 -20.14
CA CYS A 131 6.59 -6.67 -20.47
C CYS A 131 5.47 -7.13 -21.41
N HIS A 132 4.25 -6.66 -21.21
CA HIS A 132 3.12 -6.97 -22.09
C HIS A 132 3.33 -6.43 -23.51
N LEU A 133 3.84 -5.19 -23.64
CA LEU A 133 4.13 -4.58 -24.93
C LEU A 133 5.26 -5.30 -25.69
N THR A 134 6.33 -5.71 -25.00
CA THR A 134 7.41 -6.48 -25.61
C THR A 134 6.92 -7.83 -26.12
N ARG A 135 6.06 -8.52 -25.36
CA ARG A 135 5.48 -9.82 -25.75
C ARG A 135 4.52 -9.74 -26.93
N ARG A 136 3.88 -8.60 -27.18
CA ARG A 136 3.02 -8.42 -28.37
C ARG A 136 3.80 -8.18 -29.66
N LYS A 137 5.08 -7.80 -29.56
CA LYS A 137 5.95 -7.51 -30.71
C LYS A 137 6.81 -8.70 -31.15
N SER A 138 6.91 -9.73 -30.32
CA SER A 138 7.57 -11.01 -30.61
C SER A 138 6.59 -11.99 -31.23
#